data_AF-A0A7X7S7W3-F1
#
_entry.id   AF-A0A7X7S7W3-F1
#
_cell.length_a   1.000
_cell.length_b   1.000
_cell.length_c   1.000
_cell.angle_alpha   90.00
_cell.angle_beta   90.00
_cell.angle_gamma   90.00
#
_symmetry.space_group_name_H-M   'P 1'
#
loop_
_entity.id
_entity.type
_entity.pdbx_description
1 polymer ?
#
loop_
_entity_poly.entity_id
_entity_poly.type
_entity_poly.pdbx_seq_one_letter_code
_entity_poly.pdbx_strand_id
1 'polypeptide(L)' 'MLMPRRVKRRKQHRGRMKGKALRGNKVTYGQYGLQALEPCWITANQIEASRIAINR' A
#
# COMPACT_ATOMS: atom_id res chain seq x y z
N MET A 1 10.52 4.54 7.04
CA MET A 1 9.39 3.83 7.69
C MET A 1 8.16 4.73 7.74
N LEU A 2 7.10 4.36 7.04
CA LEU A 2 5.83 5.08 7.05
C LEU A 2 4.99 4.65 8.25
N MET A 3 4.69 5.57 9.17
CA MET A 3 3.81 5.33 10.31
C MET A 3 3.04 6.62 10.65
N PRO A 4 1.74 6.55 10.99
CA PRO A 4 0.98 7.73 11.40
C PRO A 4 1.49 8.29 12.74
N ARG A 5 1.60 9.62 12.83
CA ARG A 5 2.07 10.32 14.04
C ARG A 5 1.17 10.11 15.26
N ARG A 6 -0.15 10.00 15.07
CA ARG A 6 -1.12 9.80 16.16
C ARG A 6 -2.22 8.86 15.70
N VAL A 7 -2.55 7.87 16.53
CA VAL A 7 -3.70 6.97 16.33
C VAL A 7 -4.62 7.04 17.55
N LYS A 8 -5.94 7.02 17.33
CA LYS A 8 -6.93 7.07 18.43
C LYS A 8 -6.86 5.82 19.32
N ARG A 9 -6.57 4.65 18.74
CA ARG A 9 -6.44 3.36 19.44
C ARG A 9 -5.22 2.61 18.92
N ARG A 10 -4.41 2.07 19.83
CA ARG A 10 -3.14 1.38 19.52
C ARG A 10 -3.33 -0.04 18.97
N LYS A 11 -4.35 -0.76 19.42
CA LYS A 11 -4.66 -2.13 18.97
C LYS A 11 -5.86 -2.09 18.04
N GLN A 12 -5.76 -2.78 16.92
CA GLN A 12 -6.81 -2.89 15.91
C GLN A 12 -7.02 -4.35 15.54
N HIS A 13 -8.23 -4.72 15.17
CA HIS A 13 -8.49 -6.02 14.55
C HIS A 13 -7.88 -6.04 13.15
N ARG A 14 -7.38 -7.20 12.72
CA ARG A 14 -6.73 -7.34 11.40
C ARG A 14 -7.69 -7.14 10.23
N GLY A 15 -8.99 -7.41 10.40
CA GLY A 15 -9.97 -7.37 9.32
C GLY A 15 -9.80 -8.52 8.31
N ARG A 16 -10.54 -8.48 7.20
CA ARG A 16 -10.52 -9.51 6.15
C ARG A 16 -10.43 -8.86 4.77
N MET A 17 -9.45 -9.27 3.97
CA MET A 17 -9.33 -8.84 2.57
C MET A 17 -10.30 -9.66 1.71
N LYS A 18 -11.34 -9.00 1.21
CA LYS A 18 -12.34 -9.59 0.30
C LYS A 18 -12.69 -8.60 -0.79
N GLY A 19 -13.11 -9.12 -1.94
CA GLY A 19 -13.60 -8.32 -3.06
C GLY A 19 -12.48 -7.72 -3.91
N LYS A 20 -12.88 -6.81 -4.81
CA LYS A 20 -12.00 -6.13 -5.76
C LYS A 20 -11.87 -4.65 -5.38
N ALA A 21 -10.74 -4.02 -5.73
CA ALA A 21 -10.55 -2.60 -5.53
C ALA A 21 -11.44 -1.79 -6.50
N LEU A 22 -12.39 -1.03 -5.97
CA LEU A 22 -13.27 -0.15 -6.75
C LEU A 22 -12.70 1.26 -6.97
N ARG A 23 -11.65 1.63 -6.21
CA ARG A 23 -10.99 2.95 -6.24
C ARG A 23 -9.48 2.77 -6.25
N GLY A 24 -8.76 3.76 -6.77
CA GLY A 24 -7.28 3.72 -6.86
C GLY A 24 -6.75 2.70 -7.86
N ASN A 25 -7.56 2.32 -8.86
CA ASN A 25 -7.25 1.33 -9.89
C ASN A 25 -6.90 1.95 -11.25
N LYS A 26 -6.69 3.27 -11.30
CA LYS A 26 -6.26 4.01 -12.50
C LYS A 26 -4.99 4.79 -12.15
N VAL A 27 -4.12 4.99 -13.13
CA VAL A 27 -2.95 5.85 -13.00
C VAL A 27 -3.43 7.30 -12.94
N THR A 28 -3.31 7.94 -11.79
CA THR A 28 -3.70 9.35 -11.62
C THR A 28 -2.58 10.33 -11.95
N TYR A 29 -1.33 9.92 -11.78
CA TYR A 29 -0.15 10.73 -12.03
C TYR A 29 0.91 9.91 -12.76
N GLY A 30 1.66 10.55 -13.66
CA GLY A 30 2.68 9.88 -14.48
C GLY A 30 2.10 9.12 -15.67
N GLN A 31 2.99 8.45 -16.40
CA GLN A 31 2.64 7.70 -17.62
C GLN A 31 2.52 6.19 -17.39
N TYR A 32 3.23 5.65 -16.38
CA TYR A 32 3.29 4.22 -16.07
C TYR A 32 2.92 3.96 -14.61
N GLY A 33 2.34 2.79 -14.34
CA GLY A 33 1.97 2.38 -12.98
C GLY A 33 2.06 0.87 -12.80
N LEU A 34 2.14 0.43 -11.55
CA LEU A 34 2.18 -0.98 -11.17
C LEU A 34 0.84 -1.36 -10.51
N GLN A 35 0.18 -2.39 -11.03
CA GLN A 35 -1.10 -2.88 -10.52
C GLN A 35 -0.95 -4.24 -9.83
N ALA A 36 -1.46 -4.36 -8.61
CA ALA A 36 -1.53 -5.64 -7.91
C ALA A 36 -2.70 -6.49 -8.46
N LEU A 37 -2.45 -7.79 -8.67
CA LEU A 37 -3.45 -8.75 -9.12
C LEU A 37 -4.07 -9.54 -7.96
N GLU A 38 -3.33 -9.66 -6.85
CA GLU A 38 -3.72 -10.48 -5.70
C GLU A 38 -3.83 -9.64 -4.42
N PRO A 39 -4.72 -10.01 -3.49
CA PRO A 39 -4.83 -9.34 -2.20
C PRO A 39 -3.69 -9.76 -1.25
N CYS A 40 -2.89 -8.80 -0.81
CA CYS A 40 -1.85 -9.03 0.18
C CYS A 40 -1.69 -7.85 1.16
N TRP A 41 -1.12 -8.14 2.34
CA TRP A 41 -0.72 -7.12 3.29
C TRP A 41 0.69 -6.64 2.95
N ILE A 42 0.83 -5.34 2.67
CA ILE A 42 2.14 -4.73 2.40
C ILE A 42 2.63 -3.96 3.62
N THR A 43 3.89 -4.17 4.00
CA THR A 43 4.55 -3.52 5.12
C THR A 43 5.31 -2.27 4.68
N ALA A 44 5.56 -1.35 5.61
CA ALA A 44 6.28 -0.11 5.33
C ALA A 44 7.71 -0.36 4.79
N ASN A 45 8.37 -1.43 5.23
CA ASN A 45 9.72 -1.76 4.78
C ASN A 45 9.74 -2.27 3.34
N GLN A 46 8.72 -3.02 2.93
CA GLN A 46 8.58 -3.48 1.54
C GLN A 46 8.40 -2.30 0.58
N ILE A 47 7.57 -1.32 0.95
CA ILE A 47 7.37 -0.09 0.15
C ILE A 47 8.69 0.67 0.01
N GLU A 48 9.45 0.81 1.09
CA GLU A 48 10.72 1.53 1.06
C GLU A 48 11.76 0.81 0.19
N ALA A 49 11.85 -0.52 0.28
CA ALA A 49 12.73 -1.31 -0.57
C ALA A 49 12.39 -1.12 -2.06
N SER A 50 11.10 -1.18 -2.42
CA SER A 50 10.65 -0.93 -3.80
C SER A 50 10.97 0.49 -4.28
N ARG A 51 10.77 1.51 -3.43
CA ARG A 51 11.09 2.91 -3.77
C ARG A 51 12.58 3.11 -4.06
N ILE A 52 13.44 2.54 -3.21
CA ILE A 52 14.90 2.60 -3.40
C ILE A 52 15.29 1.90 -4.70
N ALA A 53 14.70 0.73 -4.98
CA ALA A 53 14.98 -0.02 -6.21
C ALA A 53 14.55 0.72 -7.49
N ILE A 54 13.44 1.47 -7.46
CA ILE A 54 12.98 2.27 -8.61
C ILE A 54 13.87 3.49 -8.86
N ASN A 55 14.43 4.08 -7.80
CA ASN A 55 15.22 5.31 -7.88
C ASN A 55 16.73 5.07 -8.06
N ARG A 56 17.19 3.82 -7.97
CA ARG A 56 18.60 3.44 -8.13
C ARG A 56 18.90 3.13 -9.59
#